data_AF-A0A1J3EFL8-F1
#
_entry.id   AF-A0A1J3EFL8-F1
#
_cell.length_a   1.000
_cell.length_b   1.000
_cell.length_c   1.000
_cell.angle_alpha   90.00
_cell.angle_beta   90.00
_cell.angle_gamma   90.00
#
_symmetry.space_group_name_H-M   'P 1'
#
loop_
_entity.id
_entity.type
_entity.pdbx_description
1 polymer ?
#
loop_
_entity_poly.entity_id
_entity_poly.type
_entity_poly.pdbx_seq_one_letter_code
_entity_poly.pdbx_strand_id
1 'polypeptide(L)'
;MMRNLSLPGNRVPGWFSQCPVTFSEQPNRELKGVVLAAVVALHHDDQQLPDVVGIKAQISKLDFVVLNHTLHLSGVPRTSNDQLHICRYSHHHPMVKMLKDGYTVQVV
;
A
#
# COMPACT_ATOMS: atom_id res chain seq x y z
N MET A 1 -1.84 -16.18 8.22
CA MET A 1 -1.50 -14.83 8.73
C MET A 1 -2.23 -13.80 7.87
N MET A 2 -2.84 -12.78 8.47
CA MET A 2 -3.65 -11.78 7.74
C MET A 2 -2.78 -10.93 6.81
N ARG A 3 -3.15 -10.83 5.53
CA ARG A 3 -2.42 -10.08 4.49
C ARG A 3 -3.04 -8.72 4.18
N ASN A 4 -4.37 -8.65 4.24
CA ASN A 4 -5.17 -7.46 3.97
C ASN A 4 -6.23 -7.29 5.05
N LEU A 5 -6.55 -6.03 5.37
CA LEU A 5 -7.64 -5.64 6.26
C LEU A 5 -8.46 -4.55 5.59
N SER A 6 -9.77 -4.71 5.58
CA SER A 6 -10.71 -3.74 4.98
C SER A 6 -11.77 -3.38 6.00
N LEU A 7 -11.93 -2.09 6.24
CA LEU A 7 -12.79 -1.55 7.29
C LEU A 7 -13.54 -0.33 6.75
N PRO A 8 -14.81 -0.13 7.17
CA PRO A 8 -15.50 1.14 6.93
C PRO A 8 -14.73 2.30 7.55
N GLY A 9 -14.53 3.37 6.80
CA GLY A 9 -13.86 4.56 7.33
C GLY A 9 -13.17 5.38 6.25
N ASN A 10 -13.10 6.69 6.48
CA ASN A 10 -12.57 7.67 5.54
C ASN A 10 -11.24 8.29 5.98
N ARG A 11 -10.59 7.70 6.99
CA ARG A 11 -9.37 8.26 7.58
C ARG A 11 -8.29 7.20 7.69
N VAL A 12 -7.12 7.54 7.17
CA VAL A 12 -5.89 6.82 7.49
C VAL A 12 -5.50 7.17 8.93
N PRO A 13 -5.14 6.19 9.78
CA PRO A 13 -4.69 6.47 11.14
C PRO A 13 -3.47 7.40 11.15
N GLY A 14 -3.42 8.36 12.08
CA GLY A 14 -2.36 9.39 12.11
C GLY A 14 -0.94 8.87 12.35
N TRP A 15 -0.79 7.60 12.74
CA TRP A 15 0.51 6.93 12.87
C TRP A 15 1.04 6.36 11.54
N PHE A 16 0.27 6.43 10.44
CA PHE A 16 0.79 6.26 9.09
C PHE A 16 1.33 7.58 8.56
N SER A 17 2.44 7.51 7.83
CA SER A 17 2.83 8.60 6.94
C SER A 17 1.87 8.67 5.77
N GLN A 18 1.31 9.85 5.53
CA GLN A 18 0.45 10.15 4.37
C GLN A 18 1.24 10.78 3.20
N CYS A 19 2.53 11.05 3.40
CA CYS A 19 3.44 11.56 2.38
C CYS A 19 4.40 10.44 1.93
N PRO A 20 5.05 10.58 0.75
CA PRO A 20 6.10 9.67 0.32
C PRO A 20 7.15 9.47 1.42
N VAL A 21 7.51 8.22 1.67
CA VAL A 21 8.45 7.84 2.74
C VAL A 21 9.75 7.36 2.14
N THR A 22 10.85 8.05 2.45
CA THR A 22 12.18 7.58 2.09
C THR A 22 12.67 6.58 3.13
N PHE A 23 13.03 5.39 2.67
CA PHE A 23 13.61 4.35 3.49
C PHE A 23 15.07 4.69 3.80
N SER A 24 15.43 4.56 5.06
CA SER A 24 16.81 4.62 5.53
C SER A 24 17.16 3.29 6.17
N GLU A 25 18.16 2.61 5.63
CA GLU A 25 18.67 1.36 6.21
C GLU A 25 19.33 1.67 7.55
N GLN A 26 19.02 0.84 8.54
CA GLN A 26 19.48 1.03 9.91
C GLN A 26 20.39 -0.16 10.28
N PRO A 27 21.60 0.08 10.82
CA PRO A 27 22.48 -1.00 11.28
C PRO A 27 21.74 -1.89 12.29
N ASN A 28 21.84 -3.21 12.11
CA ASN A 28 21.20 -4.22 12.97
C ASN A 28 19.66 -4.18 13.02
N ARG A 29 19.00 -3.48 12.08
CA ARG A 29 17.53 -3.45 11.96
C ARG A 29 17.10 -3.84 10.56
N GLU A 30 16.90 -5.14 10.38
CA GLU A 30 16.42 -5.70 9.14
C GLU A 30 14.95 -5.33 8.90
N LEU A 31 14.61 -4.90 7.68
CA LEU A 31 13.25 -4.61 7.27
C LEU A 31 12.42 -5.90 7.19
N LYS A 32 11.50 -6.10 8.12
CA LYS A 32 10.66 -7.32 8.18
C LYS A 32 9.37 -7.23 7.38
N GLY A 33 8.96 -6.02 7.00
CA GLY A 33 7.74 -5.83 6.24
C GLY A 33 7.45 -4.37 5.93
N VAL A 34 6.53 -4.18 5.00
CA VAL A 34 5.96 -2.88 4.62
C VAL A 34 4.45 -2.96 4.82
N VAL A 35 3.87 -1.92 5.42
CA VAL A 35 2.42 -1.79 5.60
C VAL A 35 1.99 -0.54 4.87
N LEU A 36 1.03 -0.69 3.95
CA LEU A 36 0.45 0.40 3.19
C LEU A 36 -1.03 0.50 3.50
N ALA A 37 -1.55 1.72 3.46
CA ALA A 37 -2.96 1.99 3.65
C ALA A 37 -3.48 2.93 2.56
N ALA A 38 -4.71 2.70 2.12
CA ALA A 38 -5.42 3.55 1.16
C ALA A 38 -6.88 3.68 1.57
N VAL A 39 -7.46 4.87 1.37
CA VAL A 39 -8.90 5.09 1.50
C VAL A 39 -9.50 5.16 0.11
N VAL A 40 -10.54 4.37 -0.15
CA VAL A 40 -11.15 4.23 -1.47
C VAL A 40 -12.66 4.21 -1.35
N ALA A 41 -13.35 4.88 -2.27
CA ALA A 41 -14.76 4.69 -2.54
C ALA A 41 -14.91 4.20 -3.98
N LEU A 42 -15.64 3.09 -4.17
CA LEU A 42 -15.93 2.56 -5.50
C LEU A 42 -17.39 2.74 -5.85
N HIS A 43 -17.68 3.05 -7.11
CA HIS A 43 -19.06 3.08 -7.58
C HIS A 43 -19.52 1.69 -8.00
N HIS A 44 -20.83 1.46 -7.86
CA HIS A 44 -21.40 0.12 -7.89
C HIS A 44 -21.46 -0.54 -9.27
N ASP A 45 -21.19 0.22 -10.32
CA ASP A 45 -21.16 -0.27 -11.70
C ASP A 45 -19.82 -0.94 -12.06
N ASP A 46 -18.78 -0.83 -11.22
CA ASP A 46 -17.45 -1.44 -11.41
C ASP A 46 -17.41 -2.93 -10.99
N GLN A 47 -18.39 -3.70 -11.46
CA GLN A 47 -18.88 -4.95 -10.88
C GLN A 47 -17.95 -6.17 -10.79
N GLN A 48 -16.69 -6.17 -11.21
CA GLN A 48 -15.97 -7.45 -11.37
C GLN A 48 -14.48 -7.54 -11.04
N LEU A 49 -13.81 -6.47 -10.61
CA LEU A 49 -12.37 -6.57 -10.33
C LEU A 49 -12.11 -6.70 -8.81
N PRO A 50 -11.49 -7.80 -8.34
CA PRO A 50 -11.12 -7.95 -6.93
C PRO A 50 -10.07 -6.93 -6.48
N ASP A 51 -9.40 -6.29 -7.46
CA ASP A 51 -8.41 -5.24 -7.27
C ASP A 51 -8.85 -3.97 -7.97
N VAL A 52 -8.80 -2.85 -7.25
CA VAL A 52 -8.88 -1.53 -7.86
C VAL A 52 -7.59 -1.30 -8.63
N VAL A 53 -7.62 -1.55 -9.94
CA VAL A 53 -6.46 -1.45 -10.85
C VAL A 53 -5.84 -0.04 -10.84
N GLY A 54 -6.57 0.95 -10.31
CA GLY A 54 -6.12 2.32 -10.15
C GLY A 54 -5.05 2.55 -9.08
N ILE A 55 -5.05 1.79 -7.97
CA ILE A 55 -4.20 2.13 -6.81
C ILE A 55 -2.93 1.29 -6.78
N LYS A 56 -1.79 1.97 -6.81
CA LYS A 56 -0.48 1.34 -6.92
C LYS A 56 0.44 1.83 -5.82
N ALA A 57 1.23 0.92 -5.27
CA ALA A 57 2.42 1.26 -4.53
C ALA A 57 3.60 1.39 -5.49
N GLN A 58 4.38 2.44 -5.33
CA GLN A 58 5.59 2.70 -6.07
C GLN A 58 6.80 2.71 -5.15
N ILE A 59 7.88 2.10 -5.63
CA ILE A 59 9.22 2.31 -5.09
C ILE A 59 10.01 3.10 -6.13
N SER A 60 10.56 4.25 -5.76
CA SER A 60 11.31 5.13 -6.65
C SER A 60 12.67 5.53 -6.08
N LYS A 61 13.59 5.88 -6.98
CA LYS A 61 14.91 6.43 -6.65
C LYS A 61 15.20 7.59 -7.61
N LEU A 62 15.44 8.80 -7.08
CA LEU A 62 15.74 10.00 -7.90
C LEU A 62 14.78 10.11 -9.10
N ASP A 63 13.48 9.98 -8.83
CA ASP A 63 12.36 10.02 -9.80
C ASP A 63 12.25 8.83 -10.77
N PHE A 64 13.15 7.86 -10.73
CA PHE A 64 13.01 6.61 -11.48
C PHE A 64 12.17 5.60 -10.70
N VAL A 65 11.09 5.11 -11.29
CA VAL A 65 10.26 4.05 -10.70
C VAL A 65 10.98 2.70 -10.86
N VAL A 66 11.30 2.09 -9.72
CA VAL A 66 11.97 0.78 -9.62
C VAL A 66 10.97 -0.36 -9.55
N LEU A 67 9.84 -0.13 -8.89
CA LEU A 67 8.76 -1.09 -8.75
C LEU A 67 7.41 -0.38 -8.81
N ASN A 68 6.51 -0.91 -9.63
CA ASN A 68 5.07 -0.63 -9.58
C ASN A 68 4.36 -1.88 -9.07
N HIS A 69 3.58 -1.75 -8.02
CA HIS A 69 2.83 -2.85 -7.43
C HIS A 69 1.38 -2.44 -7.18
N THR A 70 0.45 -3.04 -7.92
CA THR A 70 -0.99 -2.83 -7.68
C THR A 70 -1.37 -3.37 -6.30
N LEU A 71 -2.07 -2.55 -5.51
CA LEU A 71 -2.52 -2.98 -4.20
C LEU A 71 -3.66 -3.99 -4.34
N HIS A 72 -3.55 -5.13 -3.65
CA HIS A 72 -4.59 -6.15 -3.63
C HIS A 72 -5.67 -5.77 -2.61
N LEU A 73 -6.66 -4.98 -3.00
CA LEU A 73 -7.68 -4.41 -2.10
C LEU A 73 -8.84 -5.38 -1.86
N SER A 74 -8.55 -6.56 -1.31
CA SER A 74 -9.59 -7.56 -1.02
C SER A 74 -10.59 -7.07 0.03
N GLY A 75 -11.88 -7.36 -0.15
CA GLY A 75 -12.92 -6.97 0.83
C GLY A 75 -13.49 -5.57 0.58
N VAL A 76 -13.38 -5.07 -0.65
CA VAL A 76 -14.12 -3.90 -1.14
C VAL A 76 -15.62 -4.07 -0.86
N PRO A 77 -16.32 -3.04 -0.34
CA PRO A 77 -17.74 -3.15 -0.09
C PRO A 77 -18.52 -3.07 -1.38
N ARG A 78 -19.68 -3.67 -1.26
CA ARG A 78 -20.83 -3.35 -2.08
C ARG A 78 -21.49 -2.04 -1.60
N THR A 79 -20.73 -0.97 -1.43
CA THR A 79 -21.28 0.36 -1.10
C THR A 79 -20.36 1.43 -1.64
N SER A 80 -20.91 2.57 -2.07
CA SER A 80 -20.14 3.75 -2.51
C SER A 80 -19.51 4.57 -1.37
N ASN A 81 -19.37 3.98 -0.18
CA ASN A 81 -18.83 4.65 0.99
C ASN A 81 -17.32 4.45 1.08
N ASP A 82 -16.64 5.45 1.63
CA ASP A 82 -15.20 5.40 1.89
C ASP A 82 -14.80 4.20 2.76
N GLN A 83 -13.73 3.55 2.35
CA GLN A 83 -13.15 2.42 3.06
C GLN A 83 -11.66 2.50 3.19
N LEU A 84 -11.19 2.17 4.39
CA LEU A 84 -9.80 1.99 4.68
C LEU A 84 -9.38 0.56 4.36
N HIS A 85 -8.44 0.43 3.44
CA HIS A 85 -7.75 -0.80 3.13
C HIS A 85 -6.31 -0.74 3.66
N ILE A 86 -5.87 -1.78 4.37
CA ILE A 86 -4.51 -1.93 4.86
C ILE A 86 -3.92 -3.22 4.30
N CYS A 87 -2.83 -3.08 3.55
CA CYS A 87 -2.09 -4.19 2.93
C CYS A 87 -0.74 -4.36 3.63
N ARG A 88 -0.41 -5.61 3.99
CA ARG A 88 0.85 -5.96 4.64
C ARG A 88 1.69 -6.87 3.76
N TYR A 89 2.91 -6.44 3.51
CA TYR A 89 3.92 -7.17 2.75
C TYR A 89 5.00 -7.72 3.69
N SER A 90 5.22 -9.03 3.65
CA SER A 90 6.28 -9.70 4.42
C SER A 90 7.65 -9.53 3.77
N HIS A 91 8.72 -9.78 4.53
CA HIS A 91 10.11 -9.74 4.07
C HIS A 91 10.44 -10.47 2.76
N HIS A 92 9.67 -11.49 2.36
CA HIS A 92 9.88 -12.17 1.08
C HIS A 92 9.32 -11.45 -0.14
N HIS A 93 8.47 -10.44 0.04
CA HIS A 93 7.75 -9.75 -1.02
C HIS A 93 8.64 -8.72 -1.73
N PRO A 94 8.47 -8.49 -3.05
CA PRO A 94 9.23 -7.48 -3.79
C PRO A 94 9.20 -6.08 -3.16
N MET A 95 8.05 -5.66 -2.61
CA MET A 95 7.90 -4.39 -1.88
C MET A 95 8.87 -4.22 -0.71
N VAL A 96 9.39 -5.33 -0.16
CA VAL A 96 10.37 -5.32 0.92
C VAL A 96 11.77 -5.58 0.39
N LYS A 97 11.95 -6.63 -0.43
CA LYS A 97 13.25 -7.04 -0.97
C LYS A 97 13.91 -6.02 -1.89
N MET A 98 13.10 -5.23 -2.60
CA MET A 98 13.61 -4.24 -3.55
C MET A 98 13.86 -2.87 -2.92
N LEU A 99 13.40 -2.67 -1.68
CA LEU A 99 13.60 -1.42 -0.96
C LEU A 99 15.04 -1.36 -0.45
N LYS A 100 15.74 -0.29 -0.82
CA LYS A 100 17.13 -0.04 -0.45
C LYS A 100 17.26 1.34 0.16
N ASP A 101 18.37 1.57 0.85
CA ASP A 101 18.67 2.89 1.42
C ASP A 101 18.47 4.03 0.38
N GLY A 102 17.76 5.08 0.80
CA GLY A 102 17.43 6.24 -0.01
C GLY A 102 16.27 6.05 -0.99
N TYR A 103 15.63 4.88 -1.05
CA TYR A 103 14.48 4.65 -1.95
C TYR A 103 13.21 5.18 -1.30
N THR A 104 12.30 5.73 -2.11
CA THR A 104 11.04 6.30 -1.65
C THR A 104 9.88 5.38 -1.96
N VAL A 105 8.97 5.21 -1.00
CA VAL A 105 7.71 4.47 -1.14
C VAL A 105 6.56 5.45 -1.13
N GLN A 106 5.64 5.29 -2.08
CA GLN A 106 4.40 6.08 -2.14
C GLN A 106 3.25 5.24 -2.66
N VAL A 107 2.02 5.62 -2.29
CA VAL A 107 0.80 5.10 -2.89
C VAL A 107 0.29 6.16 -3.87
N VAL A 108 0.05 5.75 -5.11
CA VAL A 108 -0.41 6.58 -6.23
C VAL A 108 -1.70 6.04 -6.84
#